data_AF-A0A960FP68-F1
#
_entry.id   AF-A0A960FP68-F1
#
_cell.length_a   1.000
_cell.length_b   1.000
_cell.length_c   1.000
_cell.angle_alpha   90.00
_cell.angle_beta   90.00
_cell.angle_gamma   90.00
#
_symmetry.space_group_name_H-M   'P 1'
#
loop_
_entity.id
_entity.type
_entity.pdbx_description
1 polymer ?
#
loop_
_entity_poly.entity_id
_entity_poly.type
_entity_poly.pdbx_seq_one_letter_code
_entity_poly.pdbx_strand_id
1 'polypeptide(L)'
;WKLANRNKLTIALDLKDPADLDVLLGLVDEADVLVENLRPGKLEALGLAPDDLLAANPRLVITRVTGFGQDGPYAHRAGFATLAEAMSGFAAINGEPDGAPMLPPIALTDELTALVAAFATMVAVHSGVGQVVDVNLLESMLHIMGPVVSAYDRLGYVQPRLGSGIPYTVPRNTYRTADGHWVAVSSSAESVAARVIALVGAGDDERFATFAGRVEHRAEVDALVAAWIAERTRDEVLAAFDAVEAAAAPVYDVPALVADPHLDQRQALARVDGVLMQGLIARLSATPGRLRHAGRPLGADDPDAGTGERIDWHR
;
A
#
# COMPACT_ATOMS: atom_id res chain seq x y z
N TRP A 1 -10.66 9.08 -8.84
CA TRP A 1 -11.03 8.67 -10.23
C TRP A 1 -9.83 8.55 -11.16
N LYS A 2 -9.14 9.65 -11.49
CA LYS A 2 -8.09 9.66 -12.51
C LYS A 2 -6.87 8.74 -12.24
N LEU A 3 -6.59 8.44 -10.98
CA LEU A 3 -5.52 7.49 -10.62
C LEU A 3 -5.97 6.02 -10.74
N ALA A 4 -7.18 5.71 -10.25
CA ALA A 4 -7.68 4.34 -10.09
C ALA A 4 -8.38 3.75 -11.34
N ASN A 5 -8.76 4.58 -12.32
CA ASN A 5 -9.50 4.16 -13.51
C ASN A 5 -8.74 4.42 -14.82
N ARG A 6 -7.42 4.50 -14.75
CA ARG A 6 -6.55 4.57 -15.94
C ARG A 6 -6.79 3.34 -16.81
N ASN A 7 -6.84 3.57 -18.12
CA ASN A 7 -7.05 2.53 -19.15
C ASN A 7 -8.40 1.77 -19.13
N LYS A 8 -9.30 2.04 -18.17
CA LYS A 8 -10.61 1.39 -18.10
C LYS A 8 -11.60 2.01 -19.09
N LEU A 9 -12.36 1.17 -19.78
CA LEU A 9 -13.59 1.58 -20.44
C LEU A 9 -14.69 1.74 -19.39
N THR A 10 -15.66 2.60 -19.67
CA THR A 10 -16.68 3.04 -18.71
C THR A 10 -18.05 3.05 -19.36
N ILE A 11 -18.92 2.18 -18.87
CA ILE A 11 -20.36 2.17 -19.19
C ILE A 11 -21.16 2.56 -17.95
N ALA A 12 -22.33 3.17 -18.16
CA ALA A 12 -23.28 3.47 -17.10
C ALA A 12 -24.48 2.52 -17.21
N LEU A 13 -24.75 1.78 -16.13
CA LEU A 13 -25.87 0.83 -16.04
C LEU A 13 -26.65 1.06 -14.74
N ASP A 14 -27.97 1.12 -14.81
CA ASP A 14 -28.85 0.98 -13.65
C ASP A 14 -29.24 -0.48 -13.49
N LEU A 15 -28.57 -1.20 -12.59
CA LEU A 15 -28.80 -2.64 -12.37
C LEU A 15 -30.18 -2.98 -11.77
N LYS A 16 -31.06 -1.98 -11.56
CA LYS A 16 -32.48 -2.20 -11.25
C LYS A 16 -33.36 -2.27 -12.50
N ASP A 17 -32.88 -1.75 -13.63
CA ASP A 17 -33.51 -1.94 -14.92
C ASP A 17 -33.12 -3.33 -15.45
N PRO A 18 -34.08 -4.23 -15.72
CA PRO A 18 -33.80 -5.54 -16.29
C PRO A 18 -32.97 -5.49 -17.58
N ALA A 19 -33.16 -4.46 -18.42
CA ALA A 19 -32.41 -4.34 -19.67
C ALA A 19 -30.92 -4.09 -19.44
N ASP A 20 -30.58 -3.22 -18.49
CA ASP A 20 -29.19 -2.94 -18.11
C ASP A 20 -28.54 -4.11 -17.35
N LEU A 21 -29.34 -4.84 -16.56
CA LEU A 21 -28.89 -6.06 -15.91
C LEU A 21 -28.54 -7.14 -16.96
N ASP A 22 -29.37 -7.31 -17.98
CA ASP A 22 -29.10 -8.24 -19.09
C ASP A 22 -27.81 -7.87 -19.84
N VAL A 23 -27.54 -6.57 -20.02
CA VAL A 23 -26.26 -6.09 -20.59
C VAL A 23 -25.08 -6.52 -19.72
N LEU A 24 -25.15 -6.33 -18.40
CA LEU A 24 -24.08 -6.77 -17.49
C LEU A 24 -23.88 -8.28 -17.51
N LEU A 25 -24.97 -9.05 -17.50
CA LEU A 25 -24.90 -10.52 -17.55
C LEU A 25 -24.23 -11.00 -18.84
N GLY A 26 -24.52 -10.36 -19.98
CA GLY A 26 -23.83 -10.65 -21.24
C GLY A 26 -22.32 -10.37 -21.16
N LEU A 27 -21.90 -9.30 -20.49
CA LEU A 27 -20.48 -9.03 -20.27
C LEU A 27 -19.83 -10.06 -19.33
N VAL A 28 -20.53 -10.50 -18.30
CA VAL A 28 -20.02 -11.48 -17.32
C VAL A 28 -19.88 -12.88 -17.93
N ASP A 29 -20.74 -13.25 -18.88
CA ASP A 29 -20.67 -14.52 -19.60
C ASP A 29 -19.33 -14.70 -20.35
N GLU A 30 -18.78 -13.61 -20.87
CA GLU A 30 -17.51 -13.60 -21.61
C GLU A 30 -16.30 -13.18 -20.77
N ALA A 31 -16.52 -12.70 -19.54
CA ALA A 31 -15.45 -12.21 -18.68
C ALA A 31 -14.66 -13.34 -18.02
N ASP A 32 -13.35 -13.13 -17.87
CA ASP A 32 -12.52 -13.96 -16.98
C ASP A 32 -12.66 -13.55 -15.51
N VAL A 33 -12.93 -12.27 -15.24
CA VAL A 33 -12.93 -11.70 -13.89
C VAL A 33 -14.05 -10.69 -13.70
N LEU A 34 -14.81 -10.84 -12.60
CA LEU A 34 -15.68 -9.82 -12.04
C LEU A 34 -15.06 -9.30 -10.73
N VAL A 35 -14.89 -7.99 -10.59
CA VAL A 35 -14.41 -7.35 -9.34
C VAL A 35 -15.49 -6.42 -8.80
N GLU A 36 -15.86 -6.61 -7.53
CA GLU A 36 -16.86 -5.79 -6.86
C GLU A 36 -16.48 -5.50 -5.41
N ASN A 37 -17.00 -4.40 -4.86
CA ASN A 37 -16.74 -3.98 -3.49
C ASN A 37 -18.01 -3.55 -2.73
N LEU A 38 -19.15 -4.14 -3.09
CA LEU A 38 -20.42 -3.93 -2.42
C LEU A 38 -20.41 -4.58 -1.04
N ARG A 39 -21.32 -4.13 -0.17
CA ARG A 39 -21.52 -4.80 1.13
C ARG A 39 -22.02 -6.23 0.90
N PRO A 40 -21.64 -7.20 1.77
CA PRO A 40 -22.13 -8.58 1.66
C PRO A 40 -23.65 -8.65 1.52
N GLY A 41 -24.12 -9.50 0.59
CA GLY A 41 -25.53 -9.67 0.24
C GLY A 41 -26.08 -8.69 -0.80
N LYS A 42 -25.34 -7.62 -1.16
CA LYS A 42 -25.83 -6.63 -2.14
C LYS A 42 -25.71 -7.08 -3.58
N LEU A 43 -24.70 -7.86 -3.92
CA LEU A 43 -24.57 -8.42 -5.26
C LEU A 43 -25.71 -9.40 -5.54
N GLU A 44 -26.00 -10.24 -4.55
CA GLU A 44 -27.12 -11.19 -4.55
C GLU A 44 -28.47 -10.46 -4.66
N ALA A 45 -28.66 -9.36 -3.93
CA ALA A 45 -29.87 -8.55 -4.02
C ALA A 45 -30.09 -7.86 -5.37
N LEU A 46 -29.06 -7.81 -6.23
CA LEU A 46 -29.13 -7.32 -7.60
C LEU A 46 -29.36 -8.44 -8.63
N GLY A 47 -29.56 -9.69 -8.16
CA GLY A 47 -29.73 -10.85 -9.05
C GLY A 47 -28.40 -11.41 -9.59
N LEU A 48 -27.28 -11.06 -8.97
CA LEU A 48 -25.92 -11.42 -9.41
C LEU A 48 -25.25 -12.36 -8.39
N ALA A 49 -25.99 -13.33 -7.86
CA ALA A 49 -25.45 -14.22 -6.84
C ALA A 49 -24.23 -15.01 -7.37
N PRO A 50 -23.13 -15.13 -6.62
CA PRO A 50 -21.93 -15.81 -7.11
C PRO A 50 -22.16 -17.23 -7.62
N ASP A 51 -22.99 -18.01 -6.95
CA ASP A 51 -23.31 -19.38 -7.37
C ASP A 51 -24.01 -19.42 -8.74
N ASP A 52 -24.92 -18.48 -8.99
CA ASP A 52 -25.64 -18.37 -10.27
C ASP A 52 -24.68 -17.93 -11.40
N LEU A 53 -23.80 -16.96 -11.10
CA LEU A 53 -22.79 -16.47 -12.04
C LEU A 53 -21.77 -17.56 -12.40
N LEU A 54 -21.33 -18.36 -11.42
CA LEU A 54 -20.41 -19.48 -11.64
C LEU A 54 -21.09 -20.66 -12.34
N ALA A 55 -22.38 -20.87 -12.14
CA ALA A 55 -23.15 -21.86 -12.90
C ALA A 55 -23.26 -21.47 -14.38
N ALA A 56 -23.44 -20.18 -14.68
CA ALA A 56 -23.47 -19.64 -16.03
C ALA A 56 -22.08 -19.64 -16.69
N ASN A 57 -21.07 -19.14 -15.99
CA ASN A 57 -19.67 -19.10 -16.43
C ASN A 57 -18.74 -19.80 -15.41
N PRO A 58 -18.50 -21.12 -15.57
CA PRO A 58 -17.67 -21.91 -14.63
C PRO A 58 -16.18 -21.54 -14.60
N ARG A 59 -15.74 -20.63 -15.47
CA ARG A 59 -14.36 -20.13 -15.52
C ARG A 59 -14.19 -18.78 -14.81
N LEU A 60 -15.30 -18.12 -14.46
CA LEU A 60 -15.30 -16.78 -13.89
C LEU A 60 -14.61 -16.75 -12.53
N VAL A 61 -13.71 -15.78 -12.34
CA VAL A 61 -13.19 -15.42 -11.03
C VAL A 61 -13.95 -14.21 -10.49
N ILE A 62 -14.62 -14.36 -9.35
CA ILE A 62 -15.39 -13.28 -8.72
C ILE A 62 -14.58 -12.77 -7.52
N THR A 63 -13.94 -11.62 -7.65
CA THR A 63 -13.19 -10.98 -6.57
C THR A 63 -14.08 -9.99 -5.83
N ARG A 64 -14.27 -10.24 -4.54
CA ARG A 64 -15.13 -9.44 -3.66
C ARG A 64 -14.26 -8.74 -2.62
N VAL A 65 -14.33 -7.41 -2.57
CA VAL A 65 -13.52 -6.59 -1.65
C VAL A 65 -14.41 -5.90 -0.63
N THR A 66 -14.28 -6.26 0.65
CA THR A 66 -15.14 -5.70 1.72
C THR A 66 -14.34 -5.20 2.92
N GLY A 67 -15.00 -4.57 3.88
CA GLY A 67 -14.34 -4.13 5.11
C GLY A 67 -13.86 -5.29 6.00
N PHE A 68 -14.67 -6.34 6.11
CA PHE A 68 -14.50 -7.38 7.13
C PHE A 68 -14.75 -8.82 6.62
N GLY A 69 -14.88 -9.04 5.31
CA GLY A 69 -15.15 -10.35 4.70
C GLY A 69 -16.63 -10.54 4.34
N GLN A 70 -16.91 -11.61 3.60
CA GLN A 70 -18.28 -12.03 3.29
C GLN A 70 -19.01 -12.66 4.49
N ASP A 71 -18.26 -13.08 5.52
CA ASP A 71 -18.78 -13.77 6.69
C ASP A 71 -18.25 -13.21 8.02
N GLY A 72 -18.58 -13.91 9.12
CA GLY A 72 -18.20 -13.50 10.47
C GLY A 72 -19.11 -12.42 11.08
N PRO A 73 -18.88 -12.09 12.36
CA PRO A 73 -19.77 -11.20 13.12
C PRO A 73 -19.79 -9.76 12.60
N TYR A 74 -18.81 -9.38 11.78
CA TYR A 74 -18.62 -8.00 11.30
C TYR A 74 -18.93 -7.83 9.80
N ALA A 75 -19.32 -8.89 9.08
CA ALA A 75 -19.59 -8.86 7.63
C ALA A 75 -20.48 -7.68 7.20
N HIS A 76 -21.54 -7.42 7.96
CA HIS A 76 -22.54 -6.38 7.63
C HIS A 76 -22.23 -4.98 8.18
N ARG A 77 -21.09 -4.79 8.85
CA ARG A 77 -20.65 -3.46 9.31
C ARG A 77 -20.24 -2.60 8.11
N ALA A 78 -20.30 -1.28 8.29
CA ALA A 78 -19.73 -0.36 7.31
C ALA A 78 -18.21 -0.59 7.23
N GLY A 79 -17.69 -0.81 6.03
CA GLY A 79 -16.27 -1.05 5.77
C GLY A 79 -15.60 0.18 5.18
N PHE A 80 -14.70 0.80 5.93
CA PHE A 80 -13.84 1.89 5.46
C PHE A 80 -12.42 1.63 5.96
N ALA A 81 -11.40 2.02 5.18
CA ALA A 81 -9.98 1.85 5.51
C ALA A 81 -9.65 2.24 6.96
N THR A 82 -10.11 3.41 7.39
CA THR A 82 -9.87 3.93 8.75
C THR A 82 -10.29 2.98 9.88
N LEU A 83 -11.37 2.21 9.69
CA LEU A 83 -11.81 1.25 10.70
C LEU A 83 -10.86 0.04 10.76
N ALA A 84 -10.41 -0.45 9.61
CA ALA A 84 -9.42 -1.52 9.55
C ALA A 84 -8.06 -1.07 10.09
N GLU A 85 -7.62 0.15 9.83
CA GLU A 85 -6.38 0.74 10.38
C GLU A 85 -6.42 0.81 11.91
N ALA A 86 -7.58 1.17 12.48
CA ALA A 86 -7.78 1.18 13.92
C ALA A 86 -7.85 -0.24 14.52
N MET A 87 -8.58 -1.15 13.86
CA MET A 87 -8.85 -2.49 14.39
C MET A 87 -7.71 -3.50 14.18
N SER A 88 -6.85 -3.29 13.17
CA SER A 88 -5.71 -4.17 12.86
C SER A 88 -4.55 -4.07 13.86
N GLY A 89 -4.57 -3.07 14.73
CA GLY A 89 -3.47 -2.75 15.64
C GLY A 89 -2.46 -1.76 15.06
N PHE A 90 -2.56 -1.38 13.78
CA PHE A 90 -1.67 -0.40 13.15
C PHE A 90 -1.66 0.93 13.91
N ALA A 91 -2.82 1.53 14.13
CA ALA A 91 -2.91 2.82 14.81
C ALA A 91 -2.31 2.79 16.22
N ALA A 92 -2.46 1.66 16.94
CA ALA A 92 -1.98 1.52 18.31
C ALA A 92 -0.45 1.65 18.43
N ILE A 93 0.30 1.21 17.40
CA ILE A 93 1.77 1.24 17.34
C ILE A 93 2.32 2.41 16.53
N ASN A 94 1.46 3.20 15.88
CA ASN A 94 1.85 4.32 15.04
C ASN A 94 1.68 5.67 15.77
N GLY A 95 2.71 6.50 15.74
CA GLY A 95 2.76 7.81 16.41
C GLY A 95 3.90 7.94 17.41
N GLU A 96 3.98 9.10 18.08
CA GLU A 96 4.96 9.35 19.13
C GLU A 96 4.72 8.48 20.38
N PRO A 97 5.77 8.12 21.16
CA PRO A 97 5.67 7.21 22.31
C PRO A 97 4.51 7.54 23.27
N ASP A 98 4.43 8.80 23.69
CA ASP A 98 3.40 9.31 24.61
C ASP A 98 2.27 10.06 23.89
N GLY A 99 2.27 10.02 22.55
CA GLY A 99 1.26 10.66 21.71
C GLY A 99 -0.01 9.81 21.55
N ALA A 100 -1.03 10.40 20.93
CA ALA A 100 -2.23 9.67 20.51
C ALA A 100 -1.90 8.65 19.40
N PRO A 101 -2.63 7.50 19.32
CA PRO A 101 -2.61 6.61 18.16
C PRO A 101 -2.85 7.38 16.86
N MET A 102 -2.02 7.13 15.84
CA MET A 102 -2.12 7.82 14.55
C MET A 102 -2.56 6.89 13.43
N LEU A 103 -3.48 7.37 12.61
CA LEU A 103 -3.85 6.75 11.33
C LEU A 103 -2.81 7.13 10.25
N PRO A 104 -2.65 6.31 9.19
CA PRO A 104 -1.81 6.67 8.07
C PRO A 104 -2.36 7.92 7.34
N PRO A 105 -1.50 8.82 6.82
CA PRO A 105 -1.93 10.05 6.15
C PRO A 105 -2.31 9.85 4.67
N ILE A 106 -2.56 8.61 4.26
CA ILE A 106 -3.01 8.20 2.92
C ILE A 106 -4.04 7.06 3.08
N ALA A 107 -4.74 6.70 2.02
CA ALA A 107 -5.64 5.53 2.01
C ALA A 107 -4.84 4.21 1.98
N LEU A 108 -3.97 4.01 2.97
CA LEU A 108 -2.99 2.92 3.01
C LEU A 108 -3.67 1.57 2.89
N THR A 109 -4.73 1.34 3.67
CA THR A 109 -5.44 0.07 3.66
C THR A 109 -6.15 -0.19 2.34
N ASP A 110 -6.76 0.82 1.72
CA ASP A 110 -7.41 0.65 0.41
C ASP A 110 -6.38 0.26 -0.66
N GLU A 111 -5.23 0.94 -0.70
CA GLU A 111 -4.15 0.65 -1.66
C GLU A 111 -3.54 -0.74 -1.43
N LEU A 112 -3.28 -1.11 -0.16
CA LEU A 112 -2.78 -2.43 0.19
C LEU A 112 -3.77 -3.53 -0.20
N THR A 113 -5.04 -3.38 0.18
CA THR A 113 -6.08 -4.38 -0.12
C THR A 113 -6.31 -4.51 -1.61
N ALA A 114 -6.20 -3.42 -2.39
CA ALA A 114 -6.25 -3.50 -3.85
C ALA A 114 -5.10 -4.35 -4.43
N LEU A 115 -3.89 -4.25 -3.88
CA LEU A 115 -2.75 -5.11 -4.28
C LEU A 115 -2.95 -6.57 -3.88
N VAL A 116 -3.45 -6.83 -2.67
CA VAL A 116 -3.78 -8.18 -2.21
C VAL A 116 -4.87 -8.80 -3.09
N ALA A 117 -5.94 -8.04 -3.38
CA ALA A 117 -7.01 -8.47 -4.27
C ALA A 117 -6.48 -8.77 -5.67
N ALA A 118 -5.73 -7.85 -6.28
CA ALA A 118 -5.14 -8.08 -7.60
C ALA A 118 -4.24 -9.32 -7.63
N PHE A 119 -3.41 -9.54 -6.61
CA PHE A 119 -2.58 -10.73 -6.52
C PHE A 119 -3.41 -12.01 -6.40
N ALA A 120 -4.39 -12.04 -5.48
CA ALA A 120 -5.25 -13.20 -5.27
C ALA A 120 -6.11 -13.51 -6.51
N THR A 121 -6.65 -12.49 -7.19
CA THR A 121 -7.32 -12.62 -8.48
C THR A 121 -6.40 -13.25 -9.52
N MET A 122 -5.16 -12.78 -9.64
CA MET A 122 -4.20 -13.35 -10.60
C MET A 122 -3.87 -14.82 -10.29
N VAL A 123 -3.75 -15.19 -9.02
CA VAL A 123 -3.57 -16.59 -8.59
C VAL A 123 -4.79 -17.44 -8.98
N ALA A 124 -6.01 -16.94 -8.73
CA ALA A 124 -7.24 -17.63 -9.09
C ALA A 124 -7.36 -17.81 -10.62
N VAL A 125 -7.08 -16.75 -11.40
CA VAL A 125 -7.06 -16.82 -12.87
C VAL A 125 -6.01 -17.83 -13.35
N HIS A 126 -4.81 -17.82 -12.77
CA HIS A 126 -3.75 -18.76 -13.14
C HIS A 126 -4.09 -20.23 -12.83
N SER A 127 -4.92 -20.48 -11.81
CA SER A 127 -5.39 -21.82 -11.48
C SER A 127 -6.27 -22.44 -12.58
N GLY A 128 -6.89 -21.61 -13.43
CA GLY A 128 -7.81 -22.03 -14.48
C GLY A 128 -9.18 -22.50 -13.97
N VAL A 129 -9.49 -22.30 -12.69
CA VAL A 129 -10.76 -22.69 -12.05
C VAL A 129 -11.52 -21.44 -11.61
N GLY A 130 -12.79 -21.34 -12.02
CA GLY A 130 -13.69 -20.29 -11.56
C GLY A 130 -14.00 -20.43 -10.07
N GLN A 131 -13.96 -19.32 -9.34
CA GLN A 131 -14.09 -19.29 -7.89
C GLN A 131 -14.38 -17.88 -7.37
N VAL A 132 -14.85 -17.80 -6.12
CA VAL A 132 -14.91 -16.55 -5.38
C VAL A 132 -13.59 -16.30 -4.67
N VAL A 133 -13.06 -15.10 -4.81
CA VAL A 133 -11.92 -14.58 -4.05
C VAL A 133 -12.45 -13.55 -3.06
N ASP A 134 -12.52 -13.90 -1.78
CA ASP A 134 -12.92 -12.97 -0.71
C ASP A 134 -11.68 -12.29 -0.12
N VAL A 135 -11.63 -10.96 -0.22
CA VAL A 135 -10.54 -10.14 0.32
C VAL A 135 -11.13 -9.03 1.16
N ASN A 136 -10.53 -8.76 2.32
CA ASN A 136 -11.01 -7.69 3.18
C ASN A 136 -9.92 -6.78 3.75
N LEU A 137 -10.34 -5.57 4.11
CA LEU A 137 -9.47 -4.49 4.60
C LEU A 137 -8.75 -4.88 5.90
N LEU A 138 -9.48 -5.47 6.85
CA LEU A 138 -8.93 -5.80 8.17
C LEU A 138 -7.83 -6.87 8.08
N GLU A 139 -8.10 -7.98 7.38
CA GLU A 139 -7.13 -9.06 7.21
C GLU A 139 -5.94 -8.63 6.35
N SER A 140 -6.15 -7.81 5.33
CA SER A 140 -5.05 -7.25 4.54
C SER A 140 -4.06 -6.48 5.41
N MET A 141 -4.57 -5.62 6.31
CA MET A 141 -3.74 -4.89 7.26
C MET A 141 -3.07 -5.83 8.27
N LEU A 142 -3.82 -6.80 8.82
CA LEU A 142 -3.29 -7.77 9.78
C LEU A 142 -2.04 -8.48 9.24
N HIS A 143 -2.05 -8.87 7.96
CA HIS A 143 -0.93 -9.60 7.34
C HIS A 143 0.36 -8.77 7.23
N ILE A 144 0.29 -7.44 7.24
CA ILE A 144 1.48 -6.57 7.16
C ILE A 144 1.95 -6.04 8.53
N MET A 145 1.28 -6.42 9.62
CA MET A 145 1.64 -5.97 10.98
C MET A 145 2.95 -6.57 11.50
N GLY A 146 3.60 -7.45 10.72
CA GLY A 146 4.82 -8.13 11.11
C GLY A 146 4.57 -9.09 12.29
N PRO A 147 5.54 -9.27 13.20
CA PRO A 147 5.47 -10.34 14.19
C PRO A 147 4.61 -10.00 15.43
N VAL A 148 3.88 -8.89 15.46
CA VAL A 148 3.23 -8.38 16.69
C VAL A 148 2.29 -9.39 17.33
N VAL A 149 1.52 -10.15 16.53
CA VAL A 149 0.61 -11.19 17.02
C VAL A 149 1.39 -12.34 17.65
N SER A 150 2.40 -12.86 16.95
CA SER A 150 3.23 -13.97 17.45
C SER A 150 4.10 -13.56 18.65
N ALA A 151 4.59 -12.32 18.69
CA ALA A 151 5.36 -11.79 19.80
C ALA A 151 4.49 -11.65 21.07
N TYR A 152 3.24 -11.23 20.92
CA TYR A 152 2.28 -11.22 22.02
C TYR A 152 1.97 -12.64 22.51
N ASP A 153 1.63 -13.57 21.61
CA ASP A 153 1.32 -14.97 21.97
C ASP A 153 2.47 -15.65 22.71
N ARG A 154 3.71 -15.48 22.23
CA ARG A 154 4.87 -16.18 22.78
C ARG A 154 5.53 -15.51 23.97
N LEU A 155 5.49 -14.18 24.04
CA LEU A 155 6.28 -13.40 25.01
C LEU A 155 5.43 -12.45 25.86
N GLY A 156 4.13 -12.32 25.58
CA GLY A 156 3.30 -11.24 26.14
C GLY A 156 3.75 -9.84 25.70
N TYR A 157 4.59 -9.76 24.65
CA TYR A 157 5.17 -8.49 24.21
C TYR A 157 4.12 -7.63 23.52
N VAL A 158 3.89 -6.44 24.06
CA VAL A 158 3.04 -5.40 23.47
C VAL A 158 3.95 -4.32 22.90
N GLN A 159 3.99 -4.21 21.58
CA GLN A 159 4.83 -3.22 20.90
C GLN A 159 4.36 -1.80 21.22
N PRO A 160 5.24 -0.90 21.72
CA PRO A 160 4.89 0.50 21.95
C PRO A 160 4.96 1.32 20.67
N ARG A 161 4.44 2.55 20.73
CA ARG A 161 4.73 3.62 19.76
C ARG A 161 6.17 4.08 19.92
N LEU A 162 6.86 4.30 18.81
CA LEU A 162 8.28 4.68 18.78
C LEU A 162 8.57 5.86 17.83
N GLY A 163 7.55 6.65 17.46
CA GLY A 163 7.69 7.70 16.45
C GLY A 163 8.13 7.11 15.11
N SER A 164 9.24 7.59 14.55
CA SER A 164 9.85 7.01 13.35
C SER A 164 10.81 5.84 13.64
N GLY A 165 10.74 5.21 14.81
CA GLY A 165 11.50 4.02 15.19
C GLY A 165 10.76 2.69 14.97
N ILE A 166 11.48 1.58 15.07
CA ILE A 166 10.91 0.22 15.20
C ILE A 166 11.66 -0.58 16.28
N PRO A 167 11.04 -1.56 16.95
CA PRO A 167 11.65 -2.24 18.10
C PRO A 167 12.96 -2.96 17.77
N TYR A 168 13.07 -3.50 16.55
CA TYR A 168 14.16 -4.38 16.13
C TYR A 168 15.20 -3.69 15.23
N THR A 169 15.30 -2.36 15.29
CA THR A 169 16.40 -1.62 14.64
C THR A 169 16.76 -0.38 15.45
N VAL A 170 18.01 -0.28 15.86
CA VAL A 170 18.58 0.86 16.60
C VAL A 170 20.04 1.06 16.15
N PRO A 171 20.43 2.27 15.69
CA PRO A 171 19.59 3.45 15.46
C PRO A 171 18.63 3.36 14.25
N ARG A 172 17.40 3.87 14.42
CA ARG A 172 16.46 4.12 13.31
C ARG A 172 15.50 5.24 13.69
N ASN A 173 15.57 6.36 12.99
CA ASN A 173 14.66 7.48 13.19
C ASN A 173 14.72 8.46 12.01
N THR A 174 13.91 9.51 12.07
CA THR A 174 14.12 10.73 11.27
C THR A 174 14.76 11.81 12.14
N TYR A 175 15.71 12.55 11.57
CA TYR A 175 16.52 13.53 12.28
C TYR A 175 16.59 14.84 11.51
N ARG A 176 16.50 15.95 12.23
CA ARG A 176 16.56 17.29 11.65
C ARG A 176 18.01 17.75 11.50
N THR A 177 18.38 18.23 10.33
CA THR A 177 19.71 18.71 9.98
C THR A 177 19.87 20.20 10.31
N ALA A 178 21.11 20.70 10.30
CA ALA A 178 21.44 22.11 10.62
C ALA A 178 20.78 23.13 9.68
N ASP A 179 20.55 22.74 8.42
CA ASP A 179 19.90 23.53 7.38
C ASP A 179 18.36 23.41 7.40
N GLY A 180 17.80 22.75 8.42
CA GLY A 180 16.36 22.66 8.66
C GLY A 180 15.63 21.59 7.85
N HIS A 181 16.35 20.81 7.05
CA HIS A 181 15.83 19.62 6.36
C HIS A 181 15.77 18.40 7.31
N TRP A 182 15.31 17.27 6.78
CA TRP A 182 15.21 16.01 7.51
C TRP A 182 15.86 14.88 6.73
N VAL A 183 16.51 13.98 7.46
CA VAL A 183 17.05 12.71 6.95
C VAL A 183 16.46 11.54 7.72
N ALA A 184 16.22 10.42 7.04
CA ALA A 184 15.89 9.15 7.66
C ALA A 184 17.16 8.30 7.76
N VAL A 185 17.39 7.69 8.92
CA VAL A 185 18.48 6.74 9.16
C VAL A 185 17.90 5.38 9.50
N SER A 186 18.51 4.32 8.97
CA SER A 186 18.13 2.94 9.32
C SER A 186 19.37 2.05 9.41
N SER A 187 19.54 1.33 10.51
CA SER A 187 20.67 0.43 10.73
C SER A 187 20.24 -1.02 11.02
N SER A 188 19.45 -1.62 10.12
CA SER A 188 18.86 -2.94 10.35
C SER A 188 19.86 -4.09 10.46
N ALA A 189 21.07 -3.95 9.91
CA ALA A 189 22.15 -4.90 10.08
C ALA A 189 23.10 -4.47 11.21
N GLU A 190 23.57 -5.42 12.01
CA GLU A 190 24.47 -5.15 13.15
C GLU A 190 25.74 -4.41 12.73
N SER A 191 26.34 -4.81 11.61
CA SER A 191 27.53 -4.16 11.07
C SER A 191 27.28 -2.70 10.65
N VAL A 192 26.08 -2.39 10.14
CA VAL A 192 25.67 -1.02 9.81
C VAL A 192 25.48 -0.22 11.08
N ALA A 193 24.82 -0.79 12.10
CA ALA A 193 24.62 -0.12 13.38
C ALA A 193 25.95 0.24 14.04
N ALA A 194 26.90 -0.69 14.09
CA ALA A 194 28.24 -0.44 14.62
C ALA A 194 28.95 0.72 13.91
N ARG A 195 28.86 0.81 12.57
CA ARG A 195 29.44 1.92 11.80
C ARG A 195 28.78 3.26 12.12
N VAL A 196 27.45 3.29 12.28
CA VAL A 196 26.75 4.52 12.69
C VAL A 196 27.15 4.93 14.11
N ILE A 197 27.22 4.00 15.05
CA ILE A 197 27.65 4.28 16.44
C ILE A 197 29.09 4.83 16.46
N ALA A 198 29.99 4.25 15.67
CA ALA A 198 31.35 4.78 15.53
C ALA A 198 31.36 6.18 14.89
N LEU A 199 30.57 6.41 13.83
CA LEU A 199 30.47 7.70 13.14
C LEU A 199 30.05 8.83 14.07
N VAL A 200 29.12 8.54 15.00
CA VAL A 200 28.61 9.53 15.97
C VAL A 200 29.49 9.63 17.23
N GLY A 201 30.67 9.00 17.23
CA GLY A 201 31.67 9.14 18.29
C GLY A 201 31.44 8.24 19.51
N ALA A 202 30.63 7.20 19.39
CA ALA A 202 30.27 6.29 20.49
C ALA A 202 30.72 4.84 20.26
N GLY A 203 31.67 4.62 19.34
CA GLY A 203 32.15 3.29 18.96
C GLY A 203 32.80 2.48 20.08
N ASP A 204 33.40 3.15 21.06
CA ASP A 204 34.09 2.52 22.20
C ASP A 204 33.17 2.31 23.42
N ASP A 205 31.89 2.72 23.35
CA ASP A 205 30.93 2.54 24.44
C ASP A 205 30.39 1.10 24.43
N GLU A 206 30.84 0.29 25.39
CA GLU A 206 30.44 -1.12 25.51
C GLU A 206 28.92 -1.32 25.60
N ARG A 207 28.17 -0.32 26.09
CA ARG A 207 26.70 -0.35 26.15
C ARG A 207 26.07 -0.41 24.77
N PHE A 208 26.73 0.11 23.73
CA PHE A 208 26.20 0.17 22.37
C PHE A 208 26.78 -0.91 21.43
N ALA A 209 27.70 -1.73 21.94
CA ALA A 209 28.39 -2.76 21.16
C ALA A 209 27.47 -3.89 20.67
N THR A 210 26.30 -4.08 21.30
CA THR A 210 25.33 -5.12 20.91
C THR A 210 23.97 -4.52 20.63
N PHE A 211 23.18 -5.20 19.80
CA PHE A 211 21.77 -4.86 19.57
C PHE A 211 20.97 -4.72 20.87
N ALA A 212 21.12 -5.67 21.81
CA ALA A 212 20.39 -5.65 23.08
C ALA A 212 20.74 -4.39 23.91
N GLY A 213 22.03 -4.07 24.03
CA GLY A 213 22.47 -2.86 24.73
C GLY A 213 21.96 -1.58 24.05
N ARG A 214 21.98 -1.49 22.71
CA ARG A 214 21.39 -0.35 22.00
C ARG A 214 19.88 -0.23 22.19
N VAL A 215 19.15 -1.34 22.30
CA VAL A 215 17.71 -1.32 22.60
C VAL A 215 17.45 -0.83 24.02
N GLU A 216 18.22 -1.32 25.00
CA GLU A 216 18.13 -0.88 26.40
C GLU A 216 18.40 0.62 26.54
N HIS A 217 19.39 1.12 25.79
CA HIS A 217 19.80 2.53 25.80
C HIS A 217 19.31 3.33 24.57
N ARG A 218 18.16 2.94 23.98
CA ARG A 218 17.65 3.54 22.73
C ARG A 218 17.61 5.06 22.74
N ALA A 219 17.10 5.65 23.81
CA ALA A 219 16.96 7.11 23.91
C ALA A 219 18.31 7.83 23.89
N GLU A 220 19.34 7.23 24.50
CA GLU A 220 20.71 7.76 24.48
C GLU A 220 21.33 7.65 23.08
N VAL A 221 21.17 6.49 22.43
CA VAL A 221 21.65 6.28 21.05
C VAL A 221 20.97 7.26 20.08
N ASP A 222 19.65 7.40 20.15
CA ASP A 222 18.90 8.32 19.29
C ASP A 222 19.31 9.78 19.55
N ALA A 223 19.59 10.17 20.80
CA ALA A 223 20.07 11.51 21.13
C ALA A 223 21.47 11.79 20.57
N LEU A 224 22.39 10.81 20.63
CA LEU A 224 23.74 10.93 20.05
C LEU A 224 23.67 11.10 18.52
N VAL A 225 22.85 10.29 17.85
CA VAL A 225 22.66 10.39 16.40
C VAL A 225 22.00 11.72 16.03
N ALA A 226 20.99 12.15 16.77
CA ALA A 226 20.33 13.43 16.56
C ALA A 226 21.29 14.61 16.72
N ALA A 227 22.10 14.63 17.78
CA ALA A 227 23.07 15.70 18.04
C ALA A 227 24.10 15.80 16.92
N TRP A 228 24.65 14.66 16.48
CA TRP A 228 25.62 14.62 15.39
C TRP A 228 25.01 15.13 14.07
N ILE A 229 23.77 14.75 13.75
CA ILE A 229 23.07 15.19 12.53
C ILE A 229 22.70 16.67 12.59
N ALA A 230 22.29 17.19 13.75
CA ALA A 230 21.84 18.57 13.91
C ALA A 230 22.95 19.63 13.70
N GLU A 231 24.22 19.22 13.75
CA GLU A 231 25.39 20.08 13.47
C GLU A 231 25.76 20.15 11.98
N ARG A 232 25.13 19.34 11.13
CA ARG A 232 25.52 19.15 9.73
C ARG A 232 24.35 19.43 8.79
N THR A 233 24.65 19.94 7.60
CA THR A 233 23.66 20.07 6.52
C THR A 233 23.22 18.69 6.04
N ARG A 234 22.07 18.62 5.35
CA ARG A 234 21.58 17.36 4.79
C ARG A 234 22.61 16.66 3.91
N ASP A 235 23.27 17.40 3.04
CA ASP A 235 24.21 16.84 2.07
C ASP A 235 25.49 16.33 2.74
N GLU A 236 25.98 17.01 3.79
CA GLU A 236 27.11 16.54 4.61
C GLU A 236 26.77 15.25 5.35
N VAL A 237 25.55 15.14 5.89
CA VAL A 237 25.08 13.92 6.56
C VAL A 237 25.01 12.76 5.59
N LEU A 238 24.39 12.96 4.41
CA LEU A 238 24.30 11.91 3.40
C LEU A 238 25.68 11.45 2.92
N ALA A 239 26.61 12.37 2.66
CA ALA A 239 27.97 12.04 2.24
C ALA A 239 28.75 11.27 3.32
N ALA A 240 28.60 11.64 4.59
CA ALA A 240 29.28 10.97 5.69
C ALA A 240 28.72 9.57 5.97
N PHE A 241 27.40 9.39 5.89
CA PHE A 241 26.77 8.07 6.02
C PHE A 241 27.16 7.16 4.84
N ASP A 242 27.19 7.67 3.61
CA ASP A 242 27.64 6.93 2.42
C ASP A 242 29.11 6.48 2.56
N ALA A 243 29.99 7.37 3.04
CA ALA A 243 31.41 7.07 3.23
C ALA A 243 31.70 5.91 4.21
N VAL A 244 30.77 5.65 5.13
CA VAL A 244 30.84 4.50 6.06
C VAL A 244 29.86 3.39 5.69
N GLU A 245 29.33 3.38 4.47
CA GLU A 245 28.35 2.40 3.98
C GLU A 245 27.13 2.23 4.91
N ALA A 246 26.67 3.33 5.52
CA ALA A 246 25.49 3.36 6.37
C ALA A 246 24.27 3.90 5.60
N ALA A 247 23.08 3.38 5.90
CA ALA A 247 21.88 3.77 5.20
C ALA A 247 21.27 5.05 5.80
N ALA A 248 21.32 6.12 5.02
CA ALA A 248 20.56 7.35 5.24
C ALA A 248 19.92 7.82 3.92
N ALA A 249 18.80 8.53 4.02
CA ALA A 249 18.11 9.09 2.87
C ALA A 249 17.47 10.44 3.23
N PRO A 250 17.32 11.38 2.27
CA PRO A 250 16.54 12.59 2.50
C PRO A 250 15.06 12.26 2.70
N VAL A 251 14.39 13.00 3.58
CA VAL A 251 12.92 12.97 3.69
C VAL A 251 12.36 13.91 2.63
N TYR A 252 11.64 13.37 1.66
CA TYR A 252 11.04 14.14 0.56
C TYR A 252 9.63 14.62 0.84
N ASP A 253 9.33 15.82 0.33
CA ASP A 253 7.98 16.28 0.04
C ASP A 253 7.64 16.07 -1.46
N VAL A 254 6.45 16.50 -1.88
CA VAL A 254 6.00 16.31 -3.27
C VAL A 254 6.88 17.06 -4.28
N PRO A 255 7.25 18.34 -4.10
CA PRO A 255 8.20 19.01 -4.99
C PRO A 255 9.52 18.26 -5.15
N ALA A 256 10.11 17.76 -4.06
CA ALA A 256 11.35 16.99 -4.11
C ALA A 256 11.17 15.67 -4.89
N LEU A 257 10.06 14.95 -4.69
CA LEU A 257 9.73 13.75 -5.47
C LEU A 257 9.64 14.03 -6.97
N VAL A 258 9.01 15.14 -7.36
CA VAL A 258 8.85 15.51 -8.77
C VAL A 258 10.18 15.90 -9.42
N ALA A 259 11.09 16.49 -8.66
CA ALA A 259 12.39 16.94 -9.15
C ALA A 259 13.49 15.87 -9.08
N ASP A 260 13.22 14.70 -8.48
CA ASP A 260 14.23 13.68 -8.23
C ASP A 260 14.72 13.01 -9.54
N PRO A 261 16.04 13.04 -9.82
CA PRO A 261 16.58 12.51 -11.08
C PRO A 261 16.47 10.99 -11.18
N HIS A 262 16.47 10.26 -10.06
CA HIS A 262 16.30 8.82 -10.06
C HIS A 262 14.85 8.45 -10.41
N LEU A 263 13.86 9.15 -9.85
CA LEU A 263 12.45 8.95 -10.18
C LEU A 263 12.13 9.31 -11.64
N ASP A 264 12.75 10.37 -12.18
CA ASP A 264 12.64 10.73 -13.60
C ASP A 264 13.24 9.63 -14.51
N GLN A 265 14.48 9.20 -14.25
CA GLN A 265 15.13 8.13 -15.01
C GLN A 265 14.36 6.80 -14.92
N ARG A 266 13.77 6.53 -13.76
CA ARG A 266 12.89 5.37 -13.53
C ARG A 266 11.47 5.56 -14.06
N GLN A 267 11.13 6.71 -14.64
CA GLN A 267 9.79 7.02 -15.15
C GLN A 267 8.73 6.67 -14.10
N ALA A 268 9.05 6.93 -12.83
CA ALA A 268 8.19 6.64 -11.69
C ALA A 268 6.99 7.59 -11.67
N LEU A 269 7.10 8.72 -12.37
CA LEU A 269 6.02 9.65 -12.67
C LEU A 269 5.74 9.64 -14.18
N ALA A 270 4.49 9.82 -14.55
CA ALA A 270 4.04 9.92 -15.93
C ALA A 270 3.03 11.06 -16.08
N ARG A 271 3.08 11.75 -17.22
CA ARG A 271 2.05 12.72 -17.61
C ARG A 271 1.07 12.05 -18.56
N VAL A 272 -0.19 11.94 -18.15
CA VAL A 272 -1.27 11.32 -18.95
C VAL A 272 -2.42 12.32 -19.03
N ASP A 273 -2.86 12.62 -20.25
CA ASP A 273 -3.87 13.66 -20.54
C ASP A 273 -3.56 15.00 -19.84
N GLY A 274 -2.28 15.39 -19.84
CA GLY A 274 -1.81 16.63 -19.22
C GLY A 274 -1.61 16.56 -17.70
N VAL A 275 -2.06 15.52 -17.01
CA VAL A 275 -1.96 15.37 -15.55
C VAL A 275 -0.71 14.57 -15.16
N LEU A 276 0.11 15.11 -14.26
CA LEU A 276 1.24 14.37 -13.67
C LEU A 276 0.73 13.42 -12.59
N MET A 277 1.14 12.16 -12.64
CA MET A 277 0.72 11.11 -11.73
C MET A 277 1.79 10.02 -11.61
N GLN A 278 1.56 9.03 -10.76
CA GLN A 278 2.40 7.84 -10.67
C GLN A 278 2.44 7.09 -12.00
N GLY A 279 3.61 6.56 -12.36
CA GLY A 279 3.82 5.70 -13.52
C GLY A 279 3.22 4.30 -13.32
N LEU A 280 3.79 3.32 -14.02
CA LEU A 280 3.45 1.91 -13.84
C LEU A 280 4.15 1.37 -12.59
N ILE A 281 3.43 0.55 -11.81
CA ILE A 281 3.94 -0.01 -10.55
C ILE A 281 5.17 -0.92 -10.74
N ALA A 282 5.27 -1.57 -11.91
CA ALA A 282 6.38 -2.46 -12.26
C ALA A 282 6.72 -2.36 -13.75
N ARG A 283 7.98 -2.66 -14.08
CA ARG A 283 8.47 -2.78 -15.46
C ARG A 283 8.61 -4.26 -15.80
N LEU A 284 7.83 -4.74 -16.77
CA LEU A 284 7.95 -6.09 -17.31
C LEU A 284 8.83 -6.05 -18.55
N SER A 285 9.84 -6.92 -18.62
CA SER A 285 10.84 -6.92 -19.70
C SER A 285 10.28 -7.39 -21.04
N ALA A 286 9.32 -8.32 -21.04
CA ALA A 286 8.73 -8.89 -22.25
C ALA A 286 7.36 -8.28 -22.61
N THR A 287 6.58 -7.88 -21.60
CA THR A 287 5.19 -7.40 -21.75
C THR A 287 5.00 -6.05 -21.05
N PRO A 288 5.73 -4.98 -21.43
CA PRO A 288 5.67 -3.71 -20.74
C PRO A 288 4.24 -3.12 -20.80
N GLY A 289 3.74 -2.71 -19.64
CA GLY A 289 2.46 -2.00 -19.55
C GLY A 289 2.51 -0.64 -20.25
N ARG A 290 1.34 -0.04 -20.50
CA ARG A 290 1.21 1.29 -21.09
C ARG A 290 0.07 2.06 -20.41
N LEU A 291 0.26 3.35 -20.14
CA LEU A 291 -0.80 4.26 -19.72
C LEU A 291 -1.34 4.97 -20.97
N ARG A 292 -2.60 4.69 -21.33
CA ARG A 292 -3.27 5.17 -22.56
C ARG A 292 -4.09 6.43 -22.30
N HIS A 293 -4.83 6.46 -21.20
CA HIS A 293 -5.62 7.61 -20.77
C HIS A 293 -5.73 7.65 -19.25
N ALA A 294 -5.93 8.85 -18.70
CA ALA A 294 -6.03 9.12 -17.27
C ALA A 294 -7.38 8.68 -16.67
N GLY A 295 -8.23 8.02 -17.46
CA GLY A 295 -9.58 7.59 -17.07
C GLY A 295 -10.67 8.44 -17.73
N ARG A 296 -11.69 7.77 -18.24
CA ARG A 296 -12.80 8.35 -19.00
C ARG A 296 -13.93 8.83 -18.08
N PRO A 297 -14.79 9.78 -18.49
CA PRO A 297 -15.97 10.15 -17.72
C PRO A 297 -16.99 9.01 -17.68
N LEU A 298 -17.99 9.11 -16.79
CA LEU A 298 -19.08 8.14 -16.72
C LEU A 298 -19.80 8.01 -18.08
N GLY A 299 -20.07 6.78 -18.51
CA GLY A 299 -20.81 6.49 -19.75
C GLY A 299 -20.08 6.84 -21.06
N ALA A 300 -18.77 7.12 -21.01
CA ALA A 300 -18.02 7.48 -22.22
C ALA A 300 -17.95 6.36 -23.27
N ASP A 301 -18.24 5.12 -22.88
CA ASP A 301 -18.17 3.94 -23.72
C ASP A 301 -19.55 3.25 -23.79
N ASP A 302 -20.64 3.96 -23.52
CA ASP A 302 -22.01 3.44 -23.67
C ASP A 302 -22.26 3.08 -25.16
N PRO A 303 -22.98 1.98 -25.45
CA PRO A 303 -23.24 1.53 -26.83
C PRO A 303 -23.89 2.61 -27.73
N ASP A 304 -24.68 3.50 -27.13
CA ASP A 304 -25.42 4.57 -27.82
C ASP A 304 -24.71 5.95 -27.78
N ALA A 305 -23.47 6.03 -27.26
CA ALA A 305 -22.72 7.29 -27.09
C ALA A 305 -22.27 7.97 -28.42
N GLY A 306 -22.80 7.54 -29.57
CA GLY A 306 -22.63 8.25 -30.85
C GLY A 306 -21.25 8.15 -31.50
N THR A 307 -20.39 7.23 -31.05
CA THR A 307 -19.03 7.04 -31.61
C THR A 307 -19.02 6.35 -32.97
N GLY A 308 -20.14 5.78 -33.44
CA GLY A 308 -20.25 5.13 -34.75
C GLY A 308 -19.43 3.85 -34.92
N GLU A 309 -18.57 3.53 -33.95
CA GLU A 309 -17.84 2.27 -33.83
C GLU A 309 -18.50 1.44 -32.74
N ARG A 310 -19.03 0.27 -33.12
CA ARG A 310 -19.42 -0.77 -32.16
C ARG A 310 -18.15 -1.11 -31.37
N ILE A 311 -18.12 -0.79 -30.08
CA ILE A 311 -16.96 -1.11 -29.23
C ILE A 311 -16.78 -2.62 -29.27
N ASP A 312 -15.68 -3.05 -29.87
CA ASP A 312 -15.25 -4.45 -29.84
C ASP A 312 -14.69 -4.71 -28.45
N TRP A 313 -15.53 -5.22 -27.55
CA TRP A 313 -15.15 -5.57 -26.17
C TRP A 313 -14.09 -6.67 -26.10
N HIS A 314 -13.71 -7.26 -27.24
CA HIS A 314 -12.70 -8.31 -27.36
C HIS A 314 -11.28 -7.80 -27.74
N ARG A 315 -11.02 -6.48 -27.79
CA ARG A 315 -9.70 -5.91 -28.14
C ARG A 315 -9.09 -4.95 -27.11
#